data_AF-A0A2N0XN04-F1
#
_entry.id   AF-A0A2N0XN04-F1
#
_cell.length_a   1.000
_cell.length_b   1.000
_cell.length_c   1.000
_cell.angle_alpha   90.00
_cell.angle_beta   90.00
_cell.angle_gamma   90.00
#
_symmetry.space_group_name_H-M   'P 1'
#
loop_
_entity.id
_entity.type
_entity.pdbx_description
1 polymer ?
#
loop_
_entity_poly.entity_id
_entity_poly.type
_entity_poly.pdbx_seq_one_letter_code
_entity_poly.pdbx_strand_id
1 'polypeptide(L)'
;MNTTFALLARFGSPTIELKQVCKEFFGITPKTAEQKAKACDFPVPTFKLRESERSPTLMKVEDLAAYIDERYEQAKNEWQSVNG
;
A
#
# COMPACT_ATOMS: atom_id res chain seq x y z
N MET A 1 16.65 -7.75 -1.43
CA MET A 1 16.52 -6.51 -0.60
C MET A 1 15.11 -6.52 -0.05
N ASN A 2 14.92 -6.26 1.24
CA ASN A 2 13.58 -6.27 1.83
C ASN A 2 12.83 -4.99 1.43
N THR A 3 11.73 -5.11 0.70
CA THR A 3 10.91 -3.97 0.24
C THR A 3 10.46 -3.09 1.42
N THR A 4 10.21 -3.68 2.58
CA THR A 4 9.92 -2.96 3.83
C THR A 4 11.03 -1.99 4.18
N PHE A 5 12.30 -2.41 4.10
CA PHE A 5 13.44 -1.55 4.44
C PHE A 5 13.59 -0.39 3.45
N ALA A 6 13.33 -0.63 2.16
CA ALA A 6 13.35 0.42 1.14
C ALA A 6 12.25 1.47 1.38
N LEU A 7 11.04 1.03 1.70
CA LEU A 7 9.93 1.92 2.01
C LEU A 7 10.16 2.67 3.34
N LEU A 8 10.70 2.00 4.36
CA LEU A 8 11.09 2.66 5.62
C LEU A 8 12.14 3.75 5.39
N ALA A 9 13.17 3.47 4.60
CA ALA A 9 14.19 4.47 4.26
C ALA A 9 13.61 5.66 3.48
N ARG A 10 12.61 5.42 2.63
CA ARG A 10 11.93 6.46 1.85
C ARG A 10 11.00 7.34 2.68
N PHE A 11 10.17 6.73 3.52
CA PHE A 11 9.10 7.43 4.25
C PHE A 11 9.51 7.82 5.68
N GLY A 12 10.58 7.24 6.23
CA GLY A 12 11.10 7.56 7.56
C GLY A 12 10.17 7.21 8.72
N SER A 13 9.12 6.42 8.47
CA SER A 13 8.05 6.13 9.43
C SER A 13 7.51 4.72 9.21
N PRO A 14 7.11 3.99 10.28
CA PRO A 14 6.49 2.66 10.16
C PRO A 14 5.06 2.69 9.63
N THR A 15 4.44 3.88 9.56
CA THR A 15 3.10 4.09 9.00
C THR A 15 3.12 5.20 7.96
N ILE A 16 2.37 5.01 6.87
CA ILE A 16 2.27 5.98 5.78
C ILE A 16 0.81 6.40 5.62
N GLU A 17 0.59 7.68 5.29
CA GLU A 17 -0.74 8.17 4.96
C GLU A 17 -1.19 7.65 3.59
N LEU A 18 -2.40 7.11 3.51
CA LEU A 18 -2.96 6.54 2.29
C LEU A 18 -2.93 7.54 1.12
N LYS A 19 -3.23 8.81 1.39
CA LYS A 19 -3.22 9.89 0.40
C LYS A 19 -1.86 10.12 -0.27
N GLN A 20 -0.76 9.75 0.40
CA GLN A 20 0.60 9.93 -0.11
C GLN A 20 0.97 8.83 -1.11
N VAL A 21 0.46 7.61 -0.92
CA VAL A 21 0.83 6.42 -1.69
C VAL A 21 -0.21 6.02 -2.74
N CYS A 22 -1.48 6.43 -2.59
CA CYS A 22 -2.58 5.98 -3.43
C CYS A 22 -2.39 6.29 -4.91
N LYS A 23 -1.81 7.46 -5.23
CA LYS A 23 -1.61 7.88 -6.62
C LYS A 23 -0.43 7.16 -7.27
N GLU A 24 0.65 6.98 -6.51
CA GLU A 24 1.89 6.40 -7.04
C GLU A 24 1.81 4.88 -7.18
N PHE A 25 1.38 4.19 -6.13
CA PHE A 25 1.40 2.72 -6.12
C PHE A 25 0.13 2.10 -6.70
N PHE A 26 -1.02 2.78 -6.54
CA PHE A 26 -2.32 2.22 -6.91
C PHE A 26 -2.99 2.97 -8.08
N GLY A 27 -2.42 4.08 -8.54
CA GLY A 27 -2.97 4.84 -9.67
C GLY A 27 -4.34 5.50 -9.41
N ILE A 28 -4.75 5.64 -8.15
CA ILE A 28 -6.07 6.20 -7.80
C ILE A 28 -5.95 7.51 -7.02
N THR A 29 -7.01 8.32 -7.08
CA THR A 29 -7.06 9.58 -6.33
C THR A 29 -7.20 9.33 -4.83
N PRO A 30 -6.73 10.24 -3.96
CA PRO A 30 -6.94 10.13 -2.50
C PRO A 30 -8.41 9.97 -2.12
N LYS A 31 -9.32 10.65 -2.83
CA LYS A 31 -10.77 10.53 -2.61
C LYS A 31 -11.27 9.11 -2.85
N THR A 32 -10.86 8.49 -3.95
CA THR A 32 -11.22 7.10 -4.29
C THR A 32 -10.60 6.11 -3.29
N ALA A 33 -9.36 6.35 -2.88
CA ALA A 33 -8.67 5.51 -1.91
C ALA A 33 -9.37 5.52 -0.54
N GLU A 34 -9.76 6.71 -0.04
CA GLU A 34 -10.53 6.85 1.20
C GLU A 34 -11.89 6.17 1.11
N GLN A 35 -12.59 6.27 -0.03
CA GLN A 35 -13.86 5.57 -0.24
C GLN A 35 -13.69 4.05 -0.18
N LYS A 36 -12.66 3.51 -0.86
CA LYS A 36 -12.33 2.08 -0.82
C LYS A 36 -11.93 1.62 0.57
N ALA A 37 -11.12 2.40 1.29
CA ALA A 37 -10.73 2.12 2.67
C ALA A 37 -11.94 2.06 3.61
N LYS A 38 -12.86 3.03 3.54
CA LYS A 38 -14.11 3.04 4.32
C LYS A 38 -15.03 1.84 3.99
N ALA A 39 -15.00 1.36 2.74
CA ALA A 39 -15.75 0.19 2.30
C ALA A 39 -15.04 -1.15 2.57
N CYS A 40 -13.86 -1.15 3.20
CA CYS A 40 -13.00 -2.33 3.35
C CYS A 40 -12.67 -3.03 2.01
N ASP A 41 -12.63 -2.26 0.91
CA ASP A 41 -12.35 -2.69 -0.47
C ASP A 41 -10.98 -2.17 -0.96
N PHE A 42 -10.10 -1.78 -0.02
CA PHE A 42 -8.74 -1.40 -0.35
C PHE A 42 -7.84 -2.65 -0.32
N PRO A 43 -6.90 -2.84 -1.29
CA PRO A 43 -6.08 -4.06 -1.38
C PRO A 43 -5.18 -4.33 -0.17
N VAL A 44 -4.97 -3.32 0.69
CA VAL A 44 -4.08 -3.41 1.84
C VAL A 44 -4.82 -2.89 3.08
N PRO A 45 -4.59 -3.45 4.28
CA PRO A 45 -5.21 -2.96 5.50
C PRO A 45 -4.93 -1.47 5.75
N THR A 46 -5.97 -0.75 6.14
CA THR A 46 -5.88 0.67 6.51
C THR A 46 -6.61 0.92 7.81
N PHE A 47 -6.17 1.93 8.56
CA PHE A 47 -6.71 2.25 9.86
C PHE A 47 -6.62 3.74 10.17
N LYS A 48 -7.35 4.19 11.20
CA LYS A 48 -7.25 5.53 11.76
C LYS A 48 -6.89 5.42 13.24
N LEU A 49 -6.04 6.32 13.73
CA LEU A 49 -5.71 6.40 15.16
C LEU A 49 -6.81 7.06 16.00
N ARG A 50 -7.70 7.81 15.33
CA ARG A 50 -8.84 8.47 15.97
C ARG A 50 -10.06 8.37 15.05
N GLU A 51 -11.23 8.14 15.63
CA GLU A 51 -12.50 8.28 14.94
C GLU A 51 -12.80 9.76 14.67
N SER A 52 -12.30 10.25 13.54
CA SER A 52 -12.54 11.60 13.05
C SER A 52 -12.38 11.67 11.54
N GLU A 53 -13.26 12.44 10.89
CA GLU A 53 -13.12 12.77 9.46
C GLU A 53 -11.85 13.58 9.17
N ARG A 54 -11.26 14.25 10.18
CA ARG A 54 -9.97 14.95 10.05
C ARG A 54 -8.77 14.04 10.28
N SER A 55 -8.96 12.83 10.81
CA SER A 55 -7.86 11.89 11.01
C SER A 55 -7.45 11.31 9.66
N PRO A 56 -6.14 11.31 9.33
CA PRO A 56 -5.67 10.64 8.14
C PRO A 56 -5.92 9.14 8.24
N THR A 57 -6.20 8.52 7.10
CA THR A 57 -6.16 7.07 6.95
C THR A 57 -4.72 6.65 6.75
N LEU A 58 -4.26 5.73 7.59
CA LEU A 58 -2.90 5.23 7.65
C LEU A 58 -2.86 3.77 7.19
N MET A 59 -1.69 3.32 6.73
CA MET A 59 -1.36 1.92 6.58
C MET A 59 0.03 1.63 7.16
N LYS A 60 0.31 0.37 7.49
CA LYS A 60 1.65 -0.06 7.86
C LYS A 60 2.54 -0.19 6.63
N VAL A 61 3.81 0.18 6.78
CA VAL A 61 4.81 -0.01 5.72
C VAL A 61 4.98 -1.50 5.38
N GLU A 62 4.94 -2.36 6.40
CA GLU A 62 5.07 -3.81 6.25
C GLU A 62 3.96 -4.39 5.36
N ASP A 63 2.71 -3.98 5.57
CA ASP A 63 1.58 -4.45 4.77
C ASP A 63 1.69 -3.98 3.31
N LEU A 64 2.12 -2.73 3.08
CA LEU A 64 2.37 -2.22 1.73
C LEU A 64 3.51 -2.99 1.04
N ALA A 65 4.60 -3.27 1.78
CA ALA A 65 5.73 -4.02 1.27
C ALA A 65 5.34 -5.44 0.88
N ALA A 66 4.62 -6.14 1.77
CA ALA A 66 4.14 -7.50 1.53
C ALA A 66 3.26 -7.57 0.28
N TYR A 67 2.35 -6.60 0.11
CA TYR A 67 1.52 -6.52 -1.08
C TYR A 67 2.34 -6.30 -2.36
N ILE A 68 3.34 -5.41 -2.34
CA ILE A 68 4.21 -5.17 -3.51
C ILE A 68 4.99 -6.45 -3.85
N ASP A 69 5.56 -7.11 -2.85
CA ASP A 69 6.34 -8.33 -3.04
C ASP A 69 5.48 -9.47 -3.59
N GLU A 70 4.26 -9.65 -3.09
CA GLU A 70 3.30 -10.64 -3.59
C GLU A 70 2.95 -10.39 -5.07
N ARG A 71 2.64 -9.14 -5.43
CA ARG A 71 2.30 -8.77 -6.81
C ARG A 71 3.49 -8.94 -7.75
N TYR A 72 4.70 -8.64 -7.27
CA TYR A 72 5.93 -8.88 -8.03
C TYR A 72 6.21 -10.37 -8.24
N GLU A 73 6.03 -11.20 -7.20
CA GLU A 73 6.24 -12.64 -7.30
C GLU A 73 5.27 -13.30 -8.29
N GLN A 74 3.99 -12.92 -8.25
CA GLN A 74 2.99 -13.35 -9.23
C GLN A 74 3.43 -13.00 -10.66
N ALA A 75 3.79 -11.74 -10.90
CA ALA A 75 4.23 -11.27 -12.22
C ALA A 75 5.53 -11.96 -12.68
N LYS A 76 6.44 -12.25 -11.75
CA LYS A 76 7.69 -12.96 -12.04
C LYS A 76 7.41 -14.40 -12.44
N ASN A 77 6.51 -15.10 -11.74
CA ASN A 77 6.14 -16.47 -12.07
C ASN A 77 5.44 -16.55 -13.44
N GLU A 78 4.54 -15.61 -13.73
CA GLU A 78 3.90 -15.49 -15.05
C GLU A 78 4.96 -15.26 -16.15
N TRP A 79 5.89 -14.33 -15.93
CA TRP A 79 6.97 -14.06 -16.87
C TRP A 79 7.85 -15.30 -17.10
N GLN A 80 8.20 -16.04 -16.04
CA GLN A 80 8.99 -17.27 -16.16
C GLN A 80 8.25 -18.38 -16.91
N SER A 81 6.92 -18.49 -16.75
CA SER A 81 6.13 -19.52 -17.46
C SER A 81 6.15 -19.39 -18.98
N VAL A 82 6.42 -18.18 -19.50
CA VAL A 82 6.50 -17.91 -20.94
C VAL A 82 7.95 -17.92 -21.45
N ASN A 83 8.93 -17.59 -20.60
CA ASN A 83 10.32 -17.37 -20.99
C ASN A 83 11.33 -18.43 -20.48
N GLY A 84 10.86 -19.43 -19.71
CA GLY A 84 11.68 -20.53 -19.20
C GLY A 84 11.44 -21.82 -19.95
#